data_AF-A0A1Q8DNY4-F1
#
_entry.id   AF-A0A1Q8DNY4-F1
#
_cell.length_a   1.000
_cell.length_b   1.000
_cell.length_c   1.000
_cell.angle_alpha   90.00
_cell.angle_beta   90.00
_cell.angle_gamma   90.00
#
_symmetry.space_group_name_H-M   'P 1'
#
loop_
_entity.id
_entity.type
_entity.pdbx_description
1 polymer ?
#
loop_
_entity_poly.entity_id
_entity_poly.type
_entity_poly.pdbx_seq_one_letter_code
_entity_poly.pdbx_strand_id
1 'polypeptide(L)'
;MTDINYMTLKEWPTAHKVWGDDGFERINQLLDKAVHLVGRKAPNEVVHYAGLSENKSKPGKTPVVFIDCDSLNRYHISERNIKSGKLPKPDRASAFK
;
A
#
# COMPACT_ATOMS: atom_id res chain seq x y z
N MET A 1 -5.75 -9.85 12.24
CA MET A 1 -4.38 -9.30 12.14
C MET A 1 -4.21 -8.87 10.70
N THR A 2 -3.84 -7.61 10.43
CA THR A 2 -3.61 -7.15 9.06
C THR A 2 -2.30 -7.73 8.55
N ASP A 3 -2.34 -8.33 7.37
CA ASP A 3 -1.14 -8.84 6.70
C ASP A 3 -0.49 -7.70 5.89
N ILE A 4 0.72 -7.29 6.29
CA ILE A 4 1.47 -6.23 5.63
C ILE A 4 2.68 -6.87 4.94
N ASN A 5 2.67 -6.86 3.62
CA ASN A 5 3.79 -7.35 2.82
C ASN A 5 4.90 -6.31 2.74
N TYR A 6 5.74 -6.28 3.78
CA TYR A 6 6.90 -5.41 3.83
C TYR A 6 7.92 -5.80 2.75
N MET A 7 8.53 -4.78 2.14
CA MET A 7 9.56 -4.94 1.14
C MET A 7 10.85 -5.41 1.81
N THR A 8 11.27 -6.64 1.53
CA THR A 8 12.57 -7.19 1.92
C THR A 8 13.33 -7.65 0.68
N LEU A 9 14.67 -7.56 0.68
CA LEU A 9 15.48 -7.99 -0.47
C LEU A 9 15.24 -9.48 -0.81
N LYS A 10 15.00 -10.31 0.21
CA LYS A 10 14.76 -11.75 0.06
C LYS A 10 13.48 -12.04 -0.72
N GLU A 11 12.41 -11.34 -0.41
CA GLU A 11 11.09 -11.57 -1.01
C GLU A 11 10.90 -10.77 -2.31
N TRP A 12 11.59 -9.63 -2.42
CA TRP A 12 11.42 -8.67 -3.50
C TRP A 12 12.73 -8.29 -4.22
N PRO A 13 13.55 -9.24 -4.68
CA PRO A 13 14.85 -8.93 -5.28
C PRO A 13 14.76 -8.10 -6.56
N THR A 14 13.70 -8.28 -7.37
CA THR A 14 13.50 -7.50 -8.59
C THR A 14 13.10 -6.06 -8.29
N ALA A 15 12.22 -5.84 -7.32
CA ALA A 15 11.85 -4.50 -6.90
C ALA A 15 13.04 -3.78 -6.24
N HIS A 16 13.89 -4.50 -5.50
CA HIS A 16 15.08 -3.92 -4.87
C HIS A 16 16.04 -3.32 -5.89
N LYS A 17 16.26 -3.97 -7.04
CA LYS A 17 17.08 -3.40 -8.14
C LYS A 17 16.60 -2.04 -8.64
N VAL A 18 15.31 -1.75 -8.47
CA VAL A 18 14.65 -0.54 -8.95
C VAL A 18 14.55 0.53 -7.88
N TRP A 19 14.26 0.12 -6.64
CA TRP A 19 13.95 1.03 -5.54
C TRP A 19 15.12 1.24 -4.58
N GLY A 20 16.06 0.29 -4.53
CA GLY A 20 17.14 0.26 -3.55
C GLY A 20 16.64 0.18 -2.11
N ASP A 21 17.57 0.24 -1.17
CA ASP A 21 17.27 0.20 0.26
C ASP A 21 16.40 1.39 0.69
N ASP A 22 16.77 2.61 0.28
CA ASP A 22 16.01 3.84 0.58
C ASP A 22 14.56 3.77 0.07
N GLY A 23 14.36 3.22 -1.12
CA GLY A 23 13.03 3.05 -1.69
C GLY A 23 12.21 2.01 -0.93
N PHE A 24 12.83 0.92 -0.46
CA PHE A 24 12.17 -0.09 0.36
C PHE A 24 11.74 0.48 1.71
N GLU A 25 12.62 1.21 2.38
CA GLU A 25 12.27 1.89 3.63
C GLU A 25 11.08 2.84 3.42
N ARG A 26 11.13 3.65 2.36
CA ARG A 26 10.05 4.57 2.00
C ARG A 26 8.72 3.87 1.72
N ILE A 27 8.75 2.73 1.02
CA ILE A 27 7.56 1.91 0.74
C ILE A 27 7.00 1.32 2.04
N ASN A 28 7.85 0.77 2.91
CA ASN A 28 7.44 0.18 4.18
C ASN A 28 6.78 1.22 5.10
N GLN A 29 7.38 2.40 5.23
CA GLN A 29 6.75 3.50 5.95
C GLN A 29 5.42 3.95 5.33
N LEU A 30 5.28 3.86 4.00
CA LEU A 30 4.03 4.19 3.32
C LEU A 30 2.96 3.13 3.58
N LEU A 31 3.30 1.84 3.66
CA LEU A 31 2.39 0.76 4.01
C LEU A 31 1.75 1.01 5.39
N ASP A 32 2.56 1.27 6.42
CA ASP A 32 2.07 1.56 7.77
C ASP A 32 1.11 2.76 7.79
N LYS A 33 1.55 3.86 7.17
CA LYS A 33 0.76 5.09 7.10
C LYS A 33 -0.55 4.90 6.33
N ALA A 34 -0.55 4.04 5.31
CA ALA A 34 -1.73 3.75 4.51
C ALA A 34 -2.74 2.89 5.29
N VAL A 35 -2.30 1.85 6.00
CA VAL A 35 -3.15 1.05 6.90
C VAL A 35 -3.80 1.95 7.97
N HIS A 36 -3.00 2.80 8.62
CA HIS A 36 -3.53 3.77 9.58
C HIS A 36 -4.51 4.78 8.97
N LEU A 37 -4.26 5.25 7.74
CA LEU A 37 -5.16 6.17 7.06
C LEU A 37 -6.53 5.51 6.78
N VAL A 38 -6.54 4.27 6.29
CA VAL A 38 -7.78 3.51 6.04
C VAL A 38 -8.53 3.30 7.35
N GLY A 39 -7.88 2.77 8.40
CA GLY A 39 -8.54 2.54 9.68
C GLY A 39 -9.15 3.80 10.31
N ARG A 40 -8.53 4.97 10.10
CA ARG A 40 -9.06 6.25 10.59
C ARG A 40 -10.19 6.83 9.73
N LYS A 41 -10.14 6.65 8.40
CA LYS A 41 -11.04 7.34 7.45
C LYS A 41 -12.19 6.47 6.96
N ALA A 42 -12.07 5.16 7.10
CA ALA A 42 -13.09 4.19 6.75
C ALA A 42 -13.26 3.19 7.92
N PRO A 43 -13.87 3.61 9.04
CA PRO A 43 -13.94 2.80 10.27
C PRO A 43 -14.75 1.50 10.14
N ASN A 44 -15.54 1.36 9.07
CA ASN A 44 -16.28 0.14 8.76
C ASN A 44 -15.48 -0.84 7.89
N GLU A 45 -14.27 -0.46 7.46
CA GLU A 45 -13.38 -1.33 6.71
C GLU A 45 -12.53 -2.16 7.66
N VAL A 46 -12.44 -3.46 7.39
CA VAL A 46 -11.48 -4.35 8.03
C VAL A 46 -10.34 -4.57 7.06
N VAL A 47 -9.14 -4.09 7.41
CA VAL A 47 -7.97 -4.23 6.55
C VAL A 47 -7.43 -5.66 6.62
N HIS A 48 -7.45 -6.32 5.46
CA HIS A 48 -6.99 -7.70 5.28
C HIS A 48 -5.51 -7.74 4.89
N TYR A 49 -5.15 -7.02 3.83
CA TYR A 49 -3.83 -7.11 3.21
C TYR A 49 -3.33 -5.74 2.74
N ALA A 50 -2.02 -5.51 2.85
CA ALA A 50 -1.35 -4.31 2.34
C ALA A 50 -0.10 -4.69 1.53
N GLY A 51 0.12 -4.04 0.38
CA GLY A 51 1.29 -4.31 -0.45
C GLY A 51 1.63 -3.23 -1.47
N LEU A 52 2.75 -3.38 -2.16
CA LEU A 52 3.16 -2.46 -3.22
C LEU A 52 2.31 -2.66 -4.48
N SER A 53 1.73 -1.60 -5.01
CA SER A 53 1.06 -1.61 -6.32
C SER A 53 2.11 -1.34 -7.40
N GLU A 54 2.79 -2.38 -7.87
CA GLU A 54 3.84 -2.25 -8.89
C GLU A 54 3.34 -1.56 -10.16
N ASN A 55 2.12 -1.90 -10.59
CA ASN A 55 1.49 -1.35 -11.80
C ASN A 55 1.10 0.14 -11.71
N LYS A 56 0.80 0.65 -10.51
CA LYS A 56 0.48 2.08 -10.32
C LYS A 56 1.68 2.87 -9.78
N SER A 57 2.72 2.20 -9.33
CA SER A 57 3.95 2.83 -8.88
C SER A 57 4.79 3.31 -10.05
N LYS A 58 5.51 4.42 -9.85
CA LYS A 58 6.57 4.86 -10.76
C LYS A 58 7.92 4.58 -10.11
N PRO A 59 8.62 3.50 -10.51
CA PRO A 59 10.02 3.22 -10.17
C PRO A 59 10.88 4.45 -9.89
N GLY A 60 11.49 4.51 -8.72
CA GLY A 60 12.41 5.58 -8.32
C GLY A 60 11.77 6.98 -8.13
N LYS A 61 10.44 7.10 -8.22
CA LYS A 61 9.73 8.39 -8.08
C LYS A 61 8.66 8.36 -7.00
N THR A 62 7.58 7.64 -7.26
CA THR A 62 6.37 7.71 -6.43
C THR A 62 5.86 6.30 -6.18
N PRO A 63 6.11 5.75 -4.98
CA PRO A 63 5.50 4.49 -4.60
C PRO A 63 4.00 4.69 -4.41
N VAL A 64 3.24 3.68 -4.83
CA VAL A 64 1.81 3.55 -4.57
C VAL A 64 1.63 2.19 -3.91
N VAL A 65 1.04 2.17 -2.72
CA VAL A 65 0.65 0.94 -2.02
C VAL A 65 -0.83 0.71 -2.22
N PHE A 66 -1.27 -0.53 -2.09
CA PHE A 66 -2.68 -0.87 -2.04
C PHE A 66 -3.05 -1.45 -0.68
N ILE A 67 -4.26 -1.16 -0.22
CA ILE A 67 -4.86 -1.70 0.99
C ILE A 67 -6.14 -2.41 0.61
N ASP A 68 -6.18 -3.73 0.81
CA ASP A 68 -7.35 -4.56 0.60
C ASP A 68 -8.12 -4.76 1.89
N CYS A 69 -9.44 -4.68 1.79
CA CYS A 69 -10.35 -4.83 2.91
C CYS A 69 -11.33 -5.98 2.67
N ASP A 70 -11.86 -6.57 3.75
CA ASP A 70 -12.82 -7.68 3.69
C ASP A 70 -14.10 -7.33 2.90
N SER A 71 -14.43 -6.04 2.79
CA SER A 71 -15.53 -5.51 1.97
C SER A 71 -15.32 -5.65 0.46
N LEU A 72 -14.19 -6.23 0.03
CA LEU A 72 -13.71 -6.26 -1.35
C LEU A 72 -13.28 -4.89 -1.87
N ASN A 73 -13.10 -3.89 -1.01
CA ASN A 73 -12.55 -2.60 -1.41
C ASN A 73 -11.02 -2.63 -1.43
N ARG A 74 -10.43 -2.02 -2.46
CA ARG A 74 -8.99 -1.79 -2.59
C ARG A 74 -8.69 -0.30 -2.69
N TYR A 75 -7.89 0.20 -1.77
CA TYR A 75 -7.46 1.60 -1.73
C TYR A 75 -6.04 1.74 -2.25
N HIS A 76 -5.82 2.54 -3.29
CA HIS A 76 -4.48 2.82 -3.82
C HIS A 76 -3.95 4.14 -3.26
N ILE A 77 -2.94 4.07 -2.40
CA ILE A 77 -2.48 5.18 -1.56
C ILE A 77 -1.04 5.53 -1.90
N SER A 78 -0.79 6.82 -2.13
CA SER A 78 0.54 7.39 -2.29
C SER A 78 0.83 8.37 -1.15
N GLU A 79 2.07 8.87 -1.06
CA GLU A 79 2.43 9.92 -0.10
C GLU A 79 1.57 11.18 -0.19
N ARG A 80 1.04 11.50 -1.38
CA ARG A 80 0.13 12.65 -1.55
C ARG A 80 -1.13 12.47 -0.72
N ASN A 81 -1.67 11.25 -0.67
CA ASN A 81 -2.85 10.92 0.12
C ASN A 81 -2.56 11.02 1.62
N ILE A 82 -1.37 10.55 2.04
CA ILE A 82 -0.91 10.68 3.43
C ILE A 82 -0.79 12.16 3.83
N LYS A 83 -0.07 12.98 3.04
CA LYS A 83 0.15 14.40 3.31
C LYS A 83 -1.15 15.21 3.37
N SER A 84 -2.11 14.87 2.51
CA SER A 84 -3.42 15.54 2.49
C SER A 84 -4.42 14.96 3.50
N GLY A 85 -4.12 13.82 4.12
CA GLY A 85 -5.05 13.09 4.97
C GLY A 85 -6.31 12.60 4.26
N LYS A 86 -6.32 12.57 2.91
CA LYS A 86 -7.48 12.20 2.10
C LYS A 86 -7.38 10.76 1.64
N LEU A 87 -8.36 9.95 2.06
CA LEU A 87 -8.55 8.60 1.57
C LEU A 87 -9.12 8.66 0.14
N PRO A 88 -8.47 8.03 -0.85
CA PRO A 88 -9.00 7.98 -2.21
C PRO A 88 -10.25 7.08 -2.27
N LYS A 89 -11.04 7.22 -3.34
CA LYS A 89 -12.13 6.27 -3.61
C LYS A 89 -11.53 4.88 -3.86
N PRO A 90 -12.09 3.81 -3.27
CA PRO A 90 -11.62 2.46 -3.55
C PRO A 90 -12.05 2.01 -4.95
N ASP A 91 -11.30 1.07 -5.51
CA ASP A 91 -11.78 0.18 -6.56
C ASP A 91 -12.17 -1.19 -5.95
N ARG A 92 -12.78 -2.07 -6.75
CA ARG A 92 -13.08 -3.44 -6.31
C ARG A 92 -11.79 -4.26 -6.36
N ALA A 93 -11.39 -4.83 -5.23
CA ALA A 93 -10.33 -5.80 -5.16
C ALA A 93 -10.72 -7.03 -6.00
N SER A 94 -9.90 -7.36 -7.00
CA SER A 94 -10.12 -8.54 -7.85
C SER A 94 -9.80 -9.86 -7.14
N ALA A 95 -9.33 -9.82 -5.89
CA ALA A 95 -8.52 -10.87 -5.28
C ALA A 95 -9.24 -11.74 -4.23
N PHE A 96 -10.54 -11.58 -4.03
CA PHE A 96 -11.33 -12.60 -3.31
C PHE A 96 -11.96 -13.55 -4.35
N LYS A 97 -11.16 -14.50 -4.82
CA LYS A 97 -11.63 -15.71 -5.48
C LYS A 97 -11.18 -16.91 -4.66
#